data_AF-A0A6B9YF32-F1
#
_entry.id   AF-A0A6B9YF32-F1
#
_cell.length_a   1.000
_cell.length_b   1.000
_cell.length_c   1.000
_cell.angle_alpha   90.00
_cell.angle_beta   90.00
_cell.angle_gamma   90.00
#
_symmetry.space_group_name_H-M   'P 1'
#
loop_
_entity.id
_entity.type
_entity.pdbx_description
1 polymer ?
#
loop_
_entity_poly.entity_id
_entity_poly.type
_entity_poly.pdbx_seq_one_letter_code
_entity_poly.pdbx_strand_id
1 'polypeptide(L)'
;MLDKDFKEFPHITGELKLQTKGSELINGYNPDLIIANQEGKIKYILESEHKTDRKAFLGDVVKAAHYCEVTQTPAKLIVVMKENEKQTTIEQISNHLKDYFKWLRGLGVSMLKDVLIITDEEYKKSNTEKEIIGSKPFIGRCKSLLHITSDQLREEFLSVIKKEFPSVQFRKQMLKAGYLRVSPYIPNKNKNKRWMQIDSKSDSLSIVMDHSYGDIKKKDVTNLNLKYGLNGANSAIEVRKSNDAVNITIFTSEPYDFSSRDFISFLHKHFRSYERMIGYIQ
;
A
#
# COMPACT_ATOMS: atom_id res chain seq x y z
N MET A 1 -1.37 -27.43 2.91
CA MET A 1 -1.43 -28.22 4.16
C MET A 1 -2.88 -28.45 4.56
N LEU A 2 -3.37 -29.71 4.63
CA LEU A 2 -4.82 -29.95 4.79
C LEU A 2 -5.36 -29.21 6.01
N ASP A 3 -6.65 -28.89 6.03
CA ASP A 3 -7.27 -28.09 7.10
C ASP A 3 -6.90 -28.58 8.52
N LYS A 4 -7.03 -29.88 8.76
CA LYS A 4 -6.64 -30.50 10.03
C LYS A 4 -5.15 -30.29 10.35
N ASP A 5 -4.28 -30.55 9.38
CA ASP A 5 -2.84 -30.38 9.53
C ASP A 5 -2.49 -28.91 9.83
N PHE A 6 -3.20 -27.98 9.18
CA PHE A 6 -3.01 -26.56 9.38
C PHE A 6 -3.39 -26.14 10.79
N LYS A 7 -4.54 -26.58 11.30
CA LYS A 7 -5.00 -26.28 12.67
C LYS A 7 -4.10 -26.88 13.76
N GLU A 8 -3.41 -27.97 13.47
CA GLU A 8 -2.49 -28.64 14.40
C GLU A 8 -1.03 -28.18 14.24
N PHE A 9 -0.73 -27.37 13.23
CA PHE A 9 0.63 -26.90 12.93
C PHE A 9 1.19 -25.99 14.04
N PRO A 10 2.49 -26.03 14.36
CA PRO A 10 3.06 -25.24 15.46
C PRO A 10 3.29 -23.78 15.09
N HIS A 11 2.23 -22.98 14.93
CA HIS A 11 2.31 -21.57 14.50
C HIS A 11 3.21 -20.72 15.41
N ILE A 12 4.21 -20.05 14.82
CA ILE A 12 5.14 -19.17 15.55
C ILE A 12 4.51 -17.77 15.67
N THR A 13 3.92 -17.47 16.83
CA THR A 13 3.17 -16.21 17.06
C THR A 13 3.94 -15.18 17.89
N GLY A 14 5.11 -15.55 18.43
CA GLY A 14 5.88 -14.70 19.35
C GLY A 14 5.09 -14.37 20.61
N GLU A 15 4.96 -13.09 20.94
CA GLU A 15 4.14 -12.62 22.07
C GLU A 15 2.63 -12.62 21.80
N LEU A 16 2.20 -12.89 20.57
CA LEU A 16 0.77 -12.95 20.23
C LEU A 16 0.17 -14.30 20.64
N LYS A 17 -1.13 -14.28 20.96
CA LYS A 17 -1.90 -15.45 21.39
C LYS A 17 -2.67 -16.03 20.22
N LEU A 18 -2.49 -17.33 19.98
CA LEU A 18 -3.40 -18.10 19.14
C LEU A 18 -4.71 -18.28 19.91
N GLN A 19 -5.81 -17.77 19.36
CA GLN A 19 -7.05 -17.63 20.12
C GLN A 19 -8.07 -18.73 19.78
N THR A 20 -8.15 -19.13 18.52
CA THR A 20 -9.17 -20.08 18.05
C THR A 20 -8.64 -21.00 16.96
N LYS A 21 -9.29 -22.17 16.83
CA LYS A 21 -9.08 -23.17 15.75
C LYS A 21 -10.43 -23.48 15.08
N GLY A 22 -10.99 -22.54 14.33
CA GLY A 22 -12.28 -22.75 13.65
C GLY A 22 -13.53 -22.39 14.44
N SER A 23 -13.46 -21.46 15.39
CA SER A 23 -14.66 -20.98 16.12
C SER A 23 -15.31 -19.78 15.42
N GLU A 24 -16.62 -19.63 15.62
CA GLU A 24 -17.38 -18.53 15.06
C GLU A 24 -16.98 -17.18 15.67
N LEU A 25 -16.61 -16.24 14.80
CA LEU A 25 -16.32 -14.86 15.16
C LEU A 25 -17.58 -14.00 15.17
N ILE A 26 -18.33 -14.12 14.09
CA ILE A 26 -19.63 -13.50 13.84
C ILE A 26 -20.46 -14.51 13.08
N ASN A 27 -21.79 -14.36 13.11
CA ASN A 27 -22.72 -15.30 12.48
C ASN A 27 -22.30 -15.67 11.05
N GLY A 28 -21.95 -16.94 10.83
CA GLY A 28 -21.55 -17.50 9.53
C GLY A 28 -20.08 -17.29 9.14
N TYR A 29 -19.22 -16.77 10.02
CA TYR A 29 -17.78 -16.64 9.77
C TYR A 29 -16.92 -17.37 10.81
N ASN A 30 -16.30 -18.47 10.37
CA ASN A 30 -15.47 -19.37 11.17
C ASN A 30 -14.07 -19.46 10.52
N PRO A 31 -13.16 -18.52 10.78
CA PRO A 31 -11.80 -18.62 10.24
C PRO A 31 -11.07 -19.83 10.80
N ASP A 32 -10.15 -20.39 10.02
CA ASP A 32 -9.38 -21.55 10.47
C ASP A 32 -8.56 -21.24 11.72
N LEU A 33 -7.89 -20.09 11.75
CA LEU A 33 -7.13 -19.63 12.93
C LEU A 33 -7.17 -18.11 13.10
N ILE A 34 -6.99 -17.70 14.35
CA ILE A 34 -6.96 -16.30 14.73
C ILE A 34 -5.80 -16.06 15.68
N ILE A 35 -5.07 -14.98 15.44
CA ILE A 35 -3.99 -14.51 16.29
C ILE A 35 -4.38 -13.14 16.85
N ALA A 36 -4.38 -13.03 18.17
CA ALA A 36 -4.70 -11.81 18.91
C ALA A 36 -3.51 -11.32 19.74
N ASN A 37 -3.51 -10.03 20.09
CA ASN A 37 -2.56 -9.52 21.08
C ASN A 37 -2.95 -9.95 22.51
N GLN A 38 -2.14 -9.53 23.48
CA GLN A 38 -2.38 -9.84 24.90
C GLN A 38 -3.72 -9.30 25.44
N GLU A 39 -4.25 -8.23 24.83
CA GLU A 39 -5.56 -7.63 25.15
C GLU A 39 -6.74 -8.35 24.48
N GLY A 40 -6.49 -9.42 23.71
CA GLY A 40 -7.53 -10.16 22.99
C GLY A 40 -7.98 -9.50 21.68
N LYS A 41 -7.33 -8.43 21.23
CA LYS A 41 -7.60 -7.80 19.93
C LYS A 41 -6.96 -8.60 18.80
N ILE A 42 -7.78 -9.07 17.87
CA ILE A 42 -7.34 -9.81 16.69
C ILE A 42 -6.39 -8.95 15.85
N LYS A 43 -5.28 -9.56 15.42
CA LYS A 43 -4.27 -8.97 14.53
C LYS A 43 -4.19 -9.67 13.20
N TYR A 44 -4.30 -11.00 13.21
CA TYR A 44 -4.26 -11.81 12.01
C TYR A 44 -5.42 -12.81 12.02
N ILE A 45 -6.06 -12.90 10.87
CA ILE A 45 -7.02 -13.94 10.53
C ILE A 45 -6.33 -14.85 9.52
N LEU A 46 -6.33 -16.16 9.73
CA LEU A 46 -5.67 -17.10 8.85
C LEU A 46 -6.69 -18.09 8.29
N GLU A 47 -6.63 -18.32 6.99
CA GLU A 47 -7.43 -19.31 6.26
C GLU A 47 -6.48 -20.24 5.51
N SER A 48 -6.76 -21.54 5.49
CA SER A 48 -6.00 -22.51 4.70
C SER A 48 -6.80 -22.98 3.50
N GLU A 49 -6.50 -22.39 2.35
CA GLU A 49 -7.19 -22.71 1.11
C GLU A 49 -6.48 -23.81 0.32
N HIS A 50 -7.16 -24.95 0.29
CA HIS A 50 -6.63 -26.18 -0.30
C HIS A 50 -7.10 -26.45 -1.72
N LYS A 51 -8.26 -25.86 -2.06
CA LYS A 51 -8.92 -26.06 -3.34
C LYS A 51 -8.47 -24.97 -4.30
N THR A 52 -8.47 -25.31 -5.58
CA THR A 52 -8.10 -24.36 -6.66
C THR A 52 -9.26 -23.42 -7.03
N ASP A 53 -10.31 -23.33 -6.20
CA ASP A 53 -11.49 -22.50 -6.48
C ASP A 53 -11.26 -21.06 -6.05
N ARG A 54 -11.10 -20.17 -7.03
CA ARG A 54 -10.90 -18.72 -6.85
C ARG A 54 -12.03 -18.06 -6.05
N LYS A 55 -13.24 -18.64 -6.05
CA LYS A 55 -14.38 -18.11 -5.28
C LYS A 55 -14.20 -18.26 -3.78
N ALA A 56 -13.50 -19.30 -3.33
CA ALA A 56 -13.21 -19.51 -1.91
C ALA A 56 -12.36 -18.35 -1.38
N PHE A 57 -11.23 -18.08 -2.05
CA PHE A 57 -10.35 -16.96 -1.73
C PHE A 57 -11.06 -15.60 -1.69
N LEU A 58 -11.93 -15.32 -2.66
CA LEU A 58 -12.71 -14.08 -2.66
C LEU A 58 -13.70 -14.04 -1.49
N GLY A 59 -14.32 -15.18 -1.19
CA GLY A 59 -15.18 -15.35 -0.02
C GLY A 59 -14.46 -15.00 1.28
N ASP A 60 -13.22 -15.47 1.46
CA ASP A 60 -12.41 -15.18 2.63
C ASP A 60 -12.10 -13.69 2.77
N VAL A 61 -11.70 -13.05 1.66
CA VAL A 61 -11.45 -11.59 1.64
C VAL A 61 -12.71 -10.82 2.04
N VAL A 62 -13.87 -11.16 1.47
CA VAL A 62 -15.14 -10.47 1.75
C VAL A 62 -15.59 -10.70 3.19
N LYS A 63 -15.50 -11.93 3.71
CA LYS A 63 -15.89 -12.26 5.09
C LYS A 63 -14.97 -11.58 6.10
N ALA A 64 -13.65 -11.63 5.89
CA ALA A 64 -12.68 -10.95 6.73
C ALA A 64 -12.90 -9.42 6.71
N ALA A 65 -13.15 -8.84 5.53
CA ALA A 65 -13.48 -7.42 5.40
C ALA A 65 -14.73 -7.06 6.19
N HIS A 66 -15.83 -7.79 5.98
CA HIS A 66 -17.08 -7.58 6.69
C HIS A 66 -16.91 -7.66 8.20
N TYR A 67 -16.23 -8.70 8.69
CA TYR A 67 -15.91 -8.84 10.11
C TYR A 67 -15.15 -7.63 10.66
N CYS A 68 -14.06 -7.24 10.00
CA CYS A 68 -13.22 -6.13 10.46
C CYS A 68 -14.01 -4.81 10.51
N GLU A 69 -14.89 -4.55 9.54
CA GLU A 69 -15.72 -3.36 9.52
C GLU A 69 -16.80 -3.37 10.60
N VAL A 70 -17.58 -4.44 10.72
CA VAL A 70 -18.69 -4.52 11.69
C VAL A 70 -18.17 -4.44 13.13
N THR A 71 -17.02 -5.08 13.39
CA THR A 71 -16.43 -5.11 14.74
C THR A 71 -15.45 -3.96 15.00
N GLN A 72 -15.20 -3.09 14.02
CA GLN A 72 -14.20 -2.03 14.09
C GLN A 72 -12.83 -2.55 14.55
N THR A 73 -12.44 -3.74 14.08
CA THR A 73 -11.21 -4.45 14.47
C THR A 73 -10.21 -4.43 13.32
N PRO A 74 -9.13 -3.62 13.41
CA PRO A 74 -8.03 -3.64 12.45
C PRO A 74 -7.27 -4.97 12.44
N ALA A 75 -7.35 -5.72 11.35
CA ALA A 75 -6.62 -6.99 11.19
C ALA A 75 -6.10 -7.19 9.76
N LYS A 76 -5.19 -8.15 9.56
CA LYS A 76 -4.77 -8.64 8.25
C LYS A 76 -5.29 -10.06 8.03
N LEU A 77 -5.71 -10.36 6.80
CA LEU A 77 -5.99 -11.72 6.39
C LEU A 77 -4.70 -12.36 5.86
N ILE A 78 -4.42 -13.61 6.25
CA ILE A 78 -3.33 -14.43 5.71
C ILE A 78 -3.95 -15.68 5.11
N VAL A 79 -3.84 -15.86 3.81
CA VAL A 79 -4.30 -17.07 3.13
C VAL A 79 -3.10 -17.98 2.86
N VAL A 80 -3.10 -19.15 3.48
CA VAL A 80 -2.11 -20.20 3.26
C VAL A 80 -2.64 -21.17 2.23
N MET A 81 -2.04 -21.17 1.04
CA MET A 81 -2.55 -21.96 -0.08
C MET A 81 -1.56 -22.98 -0.60
N LYS A 82 -2.07 -24.07 -1.16
CA LYS A 82 -1.25 -24.99 -1.95
C LYS A 82 -1.30 -24.57 -3.42
N GLU A 83 -0.13 -24.35 -4.02
CA GLU A 83 -0.09 -24.07 -5.45
C GLU A 83 -0.38 -25.33 -6.27
N ASN A 84 -1.03 -25.10 -7.41
CA ASN A 84 -1.12 -26.07 -8.48
C ASN A 84 -0.62 -25.37 -9.74
N GLU A 85 0.58 -25.75 -10.19
CA GLU A 85 1.32 -25.15 -11.31
C GLU A 85 0.47 -25.00 -12.59
N LYS A 86 -0.59 -25.81 -12.74
CA LYS A 86 -1.45 -25.80 -13.92
C LYS A 86 -2.64 -24.83 -13.84
N GLN A 87 -3.05 -24.38 -12.65
CA GLN A 87 -4.34 -23.66 -12.49
C GLN A 87 -4.37 -22.53 -11.45
N THR A 88 -3.60 -22.64 -10.36
CA THR A 88 -3.64 -21.69 -9.24
C THR A 88 -2.28 -21.52 -8.60
N THR A 89 -1.55 -20.52 -9.07
CA THR A 89 -0.37 -19.97 -8.40
C THR A 89 -0.77 -18.78 -7.52
N ILE A 90 0.06 -18.43 -6.54
CA ILE A 90 -0.05 -17.21 -5.75
C ILE A 90 -0.17 -16.00 -6.67
N GLU A 91 0.61 -15.94 -7.74
CA GLU A 91 0.58 -14.80 -8.67
C GLU A 91 -0.80 -14.67 -9.33
N GLN A 92 -1.40 -15.78 -9.77
CA GLN A 92 -2.73 -15.78 -10.38
C GLN A 92 -3.82 -15.42 -9.38
N ILE A 93 -3.80 -15.99 -8.17
CA ILE A 93 -4.78 -15.68 -7.12
C ILE A 93 -4.63 -14.23 -6.67
N SER A 94 -3.40 -13.76 -6.47
CA SER A 94 -3.14 -12.40 -6.03
C SER A 94 -3.64 -11.38 -7.05
N ASN A 95 -3.33 -11.58 -8.32
CA ASN A 95 -3.82 -10.72 -9.39
C ASN A 95 -5.35 -10.76 -9.50
N HIS A 96 -5.96 -11.93 -9.32
CA HIS A 96 -7.42 -12.05 -9.30
C HIS A 96 -8.06 -11.27 -8.14
N LEU A 97 -7.55 -11.42 -6.92
CA LEU A 97 -8.11 -10.78 -5.73
C LEU A 97 -7.80 -9.28 -5.64
N LYS A 98 -6.71 -8.82 -6.24
CA LYS A 98 -6.24 -7.42 -6.16
C LYS A 98 -7.32 -6.42 -6.57
N ASP A 99 -8.01 -6.68 -7.69
CA ASP A 99 -9.04 -5.76 -8.19
C ASP A 99 -10.28 -5.75 -7.28
N TYR A 100 -10.68 -6.90 -6.73
CA TYR A 100 -11.77 -6.97 -5.76
C TYR A 100 -11.41 -6.29 -4.44
N PHE A 101 -10.18 -6.48 -3.96
CA PHE A 101 -9.71 -5.82 -2.75
C PHE A 101 -9.64 -4.30 -2.94
N LYS A 102 -9.16 -3.84 -4.10
CA LYS A 102 -9.21 -2.42 -4.49
C LYS A 102 -10.63 -1.88 -4.56
N TRP A 103 -11.57 -2.65 -5.13
CA TRP A 103 -12.98 -2.28 -5.18
C TRP A 103 -13.60 -2.16 -3.77
N LEU A 104 -13.37 -3.13 -2.88
CA LEU A 104 -13.79 -3.08 -1.48
C LEU A 104 -13.25 -1.83 -0.77
N ARG A 105 -11.98 -1.48 -1.00
CA ARG A 105 -11.39 -0.24 -0.50
C ARG A 105 -12.11 1.00 -1.01
N GLY A 106 -12.47 1.02 -2.29
CA GLY A 106 -13.25 2.09 -2.91
C GLY A 106 -14.66 2.25 -2.31
N LEU A 107 -15.20 1.20 -1.68
CA LEU A 107 -16.46 1.25 -0.92
C LEU A 107 -16.29 1.75 0.52
N GLY A 108 -15.06 2.07 0.95
CA GLY A 108 -14.76 2.56 2.30
C GLY A 108 -14.29 1.49 3.28
N VAL A 109 -14.11 0.23 2.85
CA VAL A 109 -13.54 -0.83 3.71
C VAL A 109 -12.11 -0.47 4.10
N SER A 110 -11.88 -0.16 5.37
CA SER A 110 -10.62 0.39 5.88
C SER A 110 -9.98 -0.48 6.98
N MET A 111 -10.75 -1.34 7.65
CA MET A 111 -10.36 -2.12 8.83
C MET A 111 -9.64 -3.41 8.47
N LEU A 112 -9.99 -4.06 7.35
CA LEU A 112 -9.11 -5.09 6.78
C LEU A 112 -7.88 -4.38 6.19
N LYS A 113 -6.76 -4.51 6.89
CA LYS A 113 -5.55 -3.73 6.63
C LYS A 113 -4.74 -4.26 5.48
N ASP A 114 -4.78 -5.55 5.20
CA ASP A 114 -4.10 -6.19 4.07
C ASP A 114 -4.61 -7.62 3.90
N VAL A 115 -4.32 -8.20 2.74
CA VAL A 115 -4.47 -9.63 2.47
C VAL A 115 -3.10 -10.14 2.03
N LEU A 116 -2.54 -11.06 2.80
CA LEU A 116 -1.25 -11.70 2.56
C LEU A 116 -1.50 -13.11 2.06
N ILE A 117 -0.89 -13.50 0.95
CA ILE A 117 -1.02 -14.85 0.38
C ILE A 117 0.36 -15.51 0.44
N ILE A 118 0.43 -16.72 0.97
CA ILE A 118 1.68 -17.48 1.14
C ILE A 118 1.47 -18.95 0.75
N THR A 119 2.49 -19.59 0.18
CA THR A 119 2.40 -21.01 -0.16
C THR A 119 2.50 -21.82 1.12
N ASP A 120 1.91 -23.00 1.15
CA ASP A 120 2.08 -23.89 2.29
C ASP A 120 3.54 -24.33 2.48
N GLU A 121 4.32 -24.39 1.41
CA GLU A 121 5.78 -24.62 1.44
C GLU A 121 6.53 -23.47 2.12
N GLU A 122 6.32 -22.22 1.70
CA GLU A 122 6.97 -21.05 2.29
C GLU A 122 6.50 -20.81 3.72
N TYR A 123 5.23 -21.12 4.02
CA TYR A 123 4.69 -21.08 5.39
C TYR A 123 5.39 -22.09 6.30
N LYS A 124 5.62 -23.33 5.82
CA LYS A 124 6.39 -24.34 6.56
C LYS A 124 7.85 -23.92 6.73
N LYS A 125 8.47 -23.36 5.69
CA LYS A 125 9.85 -22.88 5.75
C LYS A 125 10.02 -21.75 6.76
N SER A 126 9.08 -20.80 6.78
CA SER A 126 9.00 -19.74 7.78
C SER A 126 8.98 -20.29 9.21
N ASN A 127 8.24 -21.38 9.43
CA ASN A 127 8.22 -22.09 10.72
C ASN A 127 9.57 -22.71 11.08
N THR A 128 10.20 -23.42 10.14
CA THR A 128 11.55 -24.00 10.31
C THR A 128 12.58 -22.92 10.67
N GLU A 129 12.46 -21.74 10.07
CA GLU A 129 13.32 -20.58 10.34
C GLU A 129 12.89 -19.78 11.59
N LYS A 130 11.87 -20.24 12.31
CA LYS A 130 11.32 -19.61 13.54
C LYS A 130 10.89 -18.16 13.34
N GLU A 131 10.43 -17.82 12.15
CA GLU A 131 9.94 -16.48 11.87
C GLU A 131 8.57 -16.27 12.51
N ILE A 132 8.40 -15.16 13.22
CA ILE A 132 7.12 -14.82 13.85
C ILE A 132 6.12 -14.39 12.77
N ILE A 133 4.89 -14.90 12.81
CA ILE A 133 3.80 -14.49 11.92
C ILE A 133 3.59 -12.97 12.02
N GLY A 134 3.71 -12.29 10.88
CA GLY A 134 3.62 -10.84 10.77
C GLY A 134 4.94 -10.07 11.01
N SER A 135 6.04 -10.77 11.29
CA SER A 135 7.39 -10.18 11.27
C SER A 135 7.82 -9.82 9.84
N LYS A 136 8.86 -8.99 9.71
CA LYS A 136 9.41 -8.62 8.38
C LYS A 136 9.84 -9.84 7.55
N PRO A 137 10.58 -10.83 8.10
CA PRO A 137 10.92 -12.05 7.36
C PRO A 137 9.70 -12.81 6.86
N PHE A 138 8.71 -13.04 7.73
CA PHE A 138 7.46 -13.72 7.38
C PHE A 138 6.70 -12.99 6.26
N ILE A 139 6.52 -11.67 6.40
CA ILE A 139 5.83 -10.85 5.40
C ILE A 139 6.60 -10.86 4.06
N GLY A 140 7.93 -10.92 4.11
CA GLY A 140 8.78 -11.01 2.91
C GLY A 140 8.54 -12.26 2.06
N ARG A 141 7.95 -13.32 2.64
CA ARG A 141 7.54 -14.54 1.92
C ARG A 141 6.14 -14.46 1.34
N CYS A 142 5.34 -13.50 1.81
CA CYS A 142 3.97 -13.34 1.39
C CYS A 142 3.87 -12.45 0.14
N LYS A 143 2.91 -12.75 -0.73
CA LYS A 143 2.40 -11.79 -1.69
C LYS A 143 1.29 -10.97 -1.03
N SER A 144 1.57 -9.69 -0.77
CA SER A 144 0.57 -8.76 -0.25
C SER A 144 -0.30 -8.23 -1.40
N LEU A 145 -1.62 -8.17 -1.21
CA LEU A 145 -2.54 -7.50 -2.14
C LEU A 145 -2.41 -5.98 -2.08
N LEU A 146 -1.89 -5.44 -0.97
CA LEU A 146 -1.41 -4.07 -0.89
C LEU A 146 0.02 -3.88 -1.38
N HIS A 147 0.72 -4.92 -1.86
CA HIS A 147 2.06 -4.74 -2.41
C HIS A 147 1.97 -3.89 -3.68
N ILE A 148 2.06 -2.59 -3.45
CA ILE A 148 2.19 -1.58 -4.47
C ILE A 148 3.67 -1.31 -4.59
N THR A 149 4.22 -1.51 -5.78
CA THR A 149 5.61 -1.12 -6.01
C THR A 149 5.70 0.40 -6.06
N SER A 150 6.89 0.94 -5.84
CA SER A 150 7.13 2.38 -6.05
C SER A 150 6.87 2.82 -7.50
N ASP A 151 6.99 1.89 -8.46
CA ASP A 151 6.59 2.11 -9.85
C ASP A 151 5.06 2.21 -9.98
N GLN A 152 4.30 1.36 -9.30
CA GLN A 152 2.84 1.45 -9.31
C GLN A 152 2.35 2.73 -8.61
N LEU A 153 2.92 3.10 -7.46
CA LEU A 153 2.65 4.40 -6.81
C LEU A 153 2.93 5.57 -7.75
N ARG A 154 4.04 5.50 -8.51
CA ARG A 154 4.37 6.51 -9.51
C ARG A 154 3.30 6.59 -10.59
N GLU A 155 2.89 5.47 -11.18
CA GLU A 155 1.89 5.49 -12.25
C GLU A 155 0.53 5.99 -11.74
N GLU A 156 0.14 5.67 -10.51
CA GLU A 156 -1.05 6.24 -9.86
C GLU A 156 -0.94 7.76 -9.72
N PHE A 157 0.16 8.26 -9.17
CA PHE A 157 0.40 9.71 -9.06
C PHE A 157 0.43 10.41 -10.44
N LEU A 158 1.09 9.81 -11.43
CA LEU A 158 1.14 10.32 -12.80
C LEU A 158 -0.26 10.33 -13.45
N SER A 159 -1.14 9.38 -13.13
CA SER A 159 -2.51 9.37 -13.64
C SER A 159 -3.31 10.57 -13.14
N VAL A 160 -3.13 10.95 -11.87
CA VAL A 160 -3.72 12.16 -11.29
C VAL A 160 -3.17 13.41 -11.99
N ILE A 161 -1.85 13.50 -12.20
CA ILE A 161 -1.26 14.66 -12.89
C ILE A 161 -1.81 14.79 -14.33
N LYS A 162 -1.87 13.69 -15.09
CA LYS A 162 -2.39 13.71 -16.48
C LYS A 162 -3.85 14.16 -16.54
N LYS A 163 -4.65 13.77 -15.55
CA LYS A 163 -6.06 14.12 -15.45
C LYS A 163 -6.25 15.59 -15.06
N GLU A 164 -5.55 16.05 -14.03
CA GLU A 164 -5.74 17.38 -13.44
C GLU A 164 -4.97 18.49 -14.18
N PHE A 165 -3.86 18.15 -14.86
CA PHE A 165 -2.96 19.09 -15.53
C PHE A 165 -2.61 18.63 -16.95
N PRO A 166 -3.57 18.62 -17.90
CA PRO A 166 -3.40 18.03 -19.23
C PRO A 166 -2.34 18.72 -20.11
N SER A 167 -1.95 19.96 -19.78
CA SER A 167 -0.88 20.69 -20.48
C SER A 167 0.53 20.25 -20.11
N VAL A 168 0.68 19.46 -19.04
CA VAL A 168 1.98 19.02 -18.52
C VAL A 168 2.55 17.89 -19.38
N GLN A 169 3.81 18.06 -19.79
CA GLN A 169 4.56 17.07 -20.56
C GLN A 169 5.49 16.26 -19.65
N PHE A 170 5.73 14.99 -19.97
CA PHE A 170 6.55 14.11 -19.12
C PHE A 170 7.85 13.75 -19.82
N ARG A 171 8.98 13.84 -19.10
CA ARG A 171 10.26 13.26 -19.53
C ARG A 171 10.66 12.14 -18.59
N LYS A 172 11.12 11.04 -19.17
CA LYS A 172 11.62 9.86 -18.47
C LYS A 172 13.15 9.85 -18.55
N GLN A 173 13.81 9.55 -17.44
CA GLN A 173 15.26 9.43 -17.36
C GLN A 173 15.65 8.27 -16.45
N MET A 174 16.48 7.36 -16.95
CA MET A 174 17.09 6.33 -16.09
C MET A 174 18.25 6.96 -15.31
N LEU A 175 18.22 6.84 -13.99
CA LEU A 175 19.31 7.32 -13.12
C LEU A 175 20.43 6.28 -13.03
N LYS A 176 21.63 6.73 -12.65
CA LYS A 176 22.81 5.83 -12.48
C LYS A 176 22.56 4.67 -11.51
N ALA A 177 21.68 4.88 -10.53
CA ALA A 177 21.29 3.86 -9.56
C ALA A 177 20.25 2.86 -10.08
N GLY A 178 19.90 2.90 -11.37
CA GLY A 178 18.93 1.99 -12.00
C GLY A 178 17.46 2.38 -11.80
N TYR A 179 17.18 3.48 -11.10
CA TYR A 179 15.82 3.96 -10.87
C TYR A 179 15.32 4.84 -12.02
N LEU A 180 14.05 4.68 -12.38
CA LEU A 180 13.39 5.55 -13.35
C LEU A 180 12.89 6.82 -12.67
N ARG A 181 13.41 7.97 -13.13
CA ARG A 181 12.90 9.29 -12.83
C ARG A 181 11.89 9.71 -13.89
N VAL A 182 10.74 10.20 -13.45
CA VAL A 182 9.78 10.89 -14.30
C VAL A 182 9.69 12.35 -13.86
N SER A 183 9.82 13.26 -14.81
CA SER A 183 9.81 14.70 -14.55
C SER A 183 8.70 15.34 -15.38
N PRO A 184 7.66 15.88 -14.72
CA PRO A 184 6.64 16.71 -15.37
C PRO A 184 7.20 18.10 -15.69
N TYR A 185 6.90 18.60 -16.89
CA TYR A 185 7.35 19.86 -17.46
C TYR A 185 6.17 20.70 -17.93
N ILE A 186 6.25 22.00 -17.70
CA ILE A 186 5.32 22.98 -18.26
C ILE A 186 5.94 23.57 -19.53
N PRO A 187 5.26 23.50 -20.69
CA PRO A 187 5.68 24.21 -21.89
C PRO A 187 5.72 25.72 -21.66
N ASN A 188 6.84 26.36 -21.99
CA ASN A 188 7.01 27.82 -21.91
C ASN A 188 7.81 28.29 -23.13
N LYS A 189 7.49 29.50 -23.64
CA LYS A 189 8.12 30.18 -24.78
C LYS A 189 9.66 30.14 -24.74
N ASN A 190 10.27 30.21 -23.55
CA ASN A 190 11.73 30.33 -23.42
C ASN A 190 12.48 29.01 -23.16
N LYS A 191 11.77 27.93 -22.81
CA LYS A 191 12.22 26.52 -22.61
C LYS A 191 11.24 25.84 -21.65
N ASN A 192 10.93 24.57 -21.89
CA ASN A 192 10.14 23.75 -20.95
C ASN A 192 10.82 23.76 -19.57
N LYS A 193 10.08 24.20 -18.55
CA LYS A 193 10.56 24.23 -17.15
C LYS A 193 10.00 23.02 -16.39
N ARG A 194 10.86 22.39 -15.58
CA ARG A 194 10.52 21.17 -14.83
C ARG A 194 9.78 21.55 -13.55
N TRP A 195 8.54 21.10 -13.40
CA TRP A 195 7.74 21.36 -12.19
C TRP A 195 8.20 20.51 -11.02
N MET A 196 8.39 19.20 -11.25
CA MET A 196 8.76 18.29 -10.18
C MET A 196 9.64 17.13 -10.66
N GLN A 197 10.18 16.39 -9.70
CA GLN A 197 10.90 15.13 -9.90
C GLN A 197 10.20 14.02 -9.14
N ILE A 198 9.95 12.91 -9.82
CA ILE A 198 9.26 11.74 -9.29
C ILE A 198 10.19 10.54 -9.48
N ASP A 199 10.72 10.04 -8.37
CA ASP A 199 11.72 8.99 -8.34
C ASP A 199 11.16 7.75 -7.64
N SER A 200 11.10 6.63 -8.36
CA SER A 200 10.74 5.34 -7.78
C SER A 200 11.99 4.64 -7.26
N LYS A 201 12.12 4.56 -5.93
CA LYS A 201 13.18 3.81 -5.23
C LYS A 201 12.71 2.37 -4.97
N SER A 202 13.54 1.51 -4.39
CA SER A 202 13.17 0.11 -4.13
C SER A 202 11.91 -0.06 -3.25
N ASP A 203 11.70 0.82 -2.27
CA ASP A 203 10.66 0.70 -1.24
C ASP A 203 9.80 1.96 -1.07
N SER A 204 10.02 2.98 -1.91
CA SER A 204 9.40 4.29 -1.74
C SER A 204 9.32 5.07 -3.04
N LEU A 205 8.33 5.95 -3.12
CA LEU A 205 8.20 6.99 -4.13
C LEU A 205 8.65 8.32 -3.52
N SER A 206 9.63 8.97 -4.13
CA SER A 206 10.10 10.30 -3.73
C SER A 206 9.61 11.34 -4.74
N ILE A 207 8.91 12.37 -4.25
CA ILE A 207 8.39 13.48 -5.06
C ILE A 207 9.00 14.77 -4.52
N VAL A 208 9.62 15.55 -5.40
CA VAL A 208 10.22 16.85 -5.06
C VAL A 208 9.63 17.90 -6.00
N MET A 209 9.04 18.95 -5.44
CA MET A 209 8.34 19.99 -6.19
C MET A 209 8.83 21.37 -5.76
N ASP A 210 9.17 22.21 -6.73
CA ASP A 210 9.64 23.58 -6.51
C ASP A 210 8.45 24.55 -6.57
N HIS A 211 8.42 25.60 -5.76
CA HIS A 211 7.37 26.63 -5.80
C HIS A 211 7.91 28.03 -5.46
N SER A 212 7.09 29.07 -5.65
CA SER A 212 7.47 30.44 -5.31
C SER A 212 7.58 30.63 -3.79
N TYR A 213 8.54 31.44 -3.36
CA TYR A 213 8.83 31.61 -1.94
C TYR A 213 7.59 32.03 -1.12
N GLY A 214 7.29 31.30 -0.04
CA GLY A 214 6.21 31.60 0.91
C GLY A 214 4.80 31.18 0.50
N ASP A 215 4.59 30.67 -0.72
CA ASP A 215 3.26 30.30 -1.24
C ASP A 215 2.70 29.03 -0.62
N ILE A 216 3.58 28.07 -0.28
CA ILE A 216 3.23 26.83 0.39
C ILE A 216 3.82 26.85 1.79
N LYS A 217 2.96 26.66 2.79
CA LYS A 217 3.30 26.67 4.20
C LYS A 217 2.94 25.33 4.83
N LYS A 218 3.48 25.07 6.02
CA LYS A 218 3.15 23.85 6.79
C LYS A 218 1.64 23.61 6.91
N LYS A 219 0.84 24.65 7.12
CA LYS A 219 -0.63 24.56 7.24
C LYS A 219 -1.33 24.06 5.97
N ASP A 220 -0.69 24.17 4.81
CA ASP A 220 -1.26 23.73 3.54
C ASP A 220 -1.10 22.22 3.32
N VAL A 221 -0.21 21.58 4.10
CA VAL A 221 0.07 20.15 4.00
C VAL A 221 -0.45 19.36 5.21
N THR A 222 -0.92 20.01 6.26
CA THR A 222 -1.42 19.34 7.48
C THR A 222 -2.67 18.50 7.24
N ASN A 223 -3.49 18.86 6.25
CA ASN A 223 -4.73 18.15 5.95
C ASN A 223 -4.52 16.94 5.02
N LEU A 224 -3.29 16.70 4.57
CA LEU A 224 -2.98 15.60 3.65
C LEU A 224 -2.83 14.24 4.34
N ASN A 225 -3.12 14.13 5.63
CA ASN A 225 -2.96 12.88 6.40
C ASN A 225 -1.57 12.20 6.23
N LEU A 226 -0.53 13.01 6.01
CA LEU A 226 0.87 12.59 5.95
C LEU A 226 1.60 13.12 7.18
N LYS A 227 2.54 12.34 7.71
CA LYS A 227 3.38 12.80 8.81
C LYS A 227 4.23 13.98 8.35
N TYR A 228 4.31 15.03 9.15
CA TYR A 228 5.16 16.18 8.84
C TYR A 228 6.61 15.92 9.25
N GLY A 229 7.54 16.13 8.32
CA GLY A 229 8.98 15.93 8.50
C GLY A 229 9.46 14.58 7.99
N LEU A 230 10.51 14.58 7.17
CA LEU A 230 11.09 13.36 6.60
C LEU A 230 11.98 12.68 7.64
N ASN A 231 11.61 11.46 8.06
CA ASN A 231 12.37 10.67 9.03
C ASN A 231 12.92 9.35 8.46
N GLY A 232 12.64 9.05 7.19
CA GLY A 232 13.08 7.81 6.53
C GLY A 232 12.39 6.53 7.01
N ALA A 233 11.34 6.64 7.84
CA ALA A 233 10.66 5.48 8.43
C ALA A 233 9.16 5.40 8.10
N ASN A 234 8.53 6.50 7.68
CA ASN A 234 7.09 6.58 7.41
C ASN A 234 6.83 7.44 6.18
N SER A 235 5.67 7.27 5.56
CA SER A 235 5.18 8.17 4.53
C SER A 235 5.00 9.57 5.12
N ALA A 236 5.63 10.56 4.49
CA ALA A 236 5.81 11.87 5.10
C ALA A 236 5.93 12.99 4.06
N ILE A 237 5.67 14.21 4.54
CA ILE A 237 5.77 15.44 3.77
C ILE A 237 6.56 16.51 4.53
N GLU A 238 7.39 17.27 3.82
CA GLU A 238 8.18 18.36 4.38
C GLU A 238 8.16 19.56 3.43
N VAL A 239 7.91 20.76 3.98
CA VAL A 239 8.14 22.03 3.29
C VAL A 239 9.50 22.55 3.74
N ARG A 240 10.48 22.59 2.83
CA ARG A 240 11.86 22.99 3.13
C ARG A 240 12.01 24.50 3.15
N LYS A 241 12.61 25.01 4.23
CA LYS A 241 12.86 26.46 4.42
C LYS A 241 13.94 27.05 3.49
N SER A 242 14.88 26.25 3.02
CA SER A 242 16.08 26.76 2.35
C SER A 242 15.89 27.02 0.86
N ASN A 243 14.94 26.31 0.23
CA ASN A 243 14.73 26.32 -1.22
C ASN A 243 13.25 26.42 -1.61
N ASP A 244 12.35 26.58 -0.64
CA ASP A 244 10.90 26.54 -0.82
C ASP A 244 10.46 25.44 -1.78
N ALA A 245 10.85 24.22 -1.41
CA ALA A 245 10.49 22.98 -2.07
C ALA A 245 9.63 22.14 -1.14
N VAL A 246 8.66 21.44 -1.71
CA VAL A 246 7.92 20.39 -1.00
C VAL A 246 8.53 19.04 -1.36
N ASN A 247 8.88 18.27 -0.35
CA ASN A 247 9.28 16.88 -0.50
C ASN A 247 8.21 15.97 0.06
N ILE A 248 7.85 14.94 -0.69
CA ILE A 248 6.95 13.87 -0.28
C ILE A 248 7.70 12.55 -0.46
N THR A 249 7.68 11.71 0.56
CA THR A 249 8.13 10.32 0.48
C THR A 249 6.95 9.43 0.82
N ILE A 250 6.55 8.54 -0.10
CA ILE A 250 5.50 7.54 0.13
C ILE A 250 6.15 6.15 0.13
N PHE A 251 6.11 5.45 1.25
CA PHE A 251 6.61 4.09 1.34
C PHE A 251 5.59 3.10 0.76
N THR A 252 6.07 2.05 0.10
CA THR A 252 5.22 0.98 -0.45
C THR A 252 4.46 0.22 0.64
N SER A 253 4.96 0.24 1.88
CA SER A 253 4.30 -0.31 3.06
C SER A 253 3.21 0.58 3.66
N GLU A 254 3.16 1.86 3.27
CA GLU A 254 2.19 2.85 3.73
C GLU A 254 1.72 3.69 2.53
N PRO A 255 0.98 3.07 1.60
CA PRO A 255 0.60 3.73 0.36
C PRO A 255 -0.38 4.88 0.60
N TYR A 256 -0.35 5.84 -0.30
CA TYR A 256 -1.09 7.09 -0.18
C TYR A 256 -2.10 7.26 -1.32
N ASP A 257 -3.31 7.69 -0.99
CA ASP A 257 -4.34 7.98 -1.99
C ASP A 257 -4.13 9.36 -2.63
N PHE A 258 -3.44 9.35 -3.78
CA PHE A 258 -3.23 10.55 -4.60
C PHE A 258 -4.52 11.11 -5.22
N SER A 259 -5.63 10.37 -5.20
CA SER A 259 -6.91 10.82 -5.75
C SER A 259 -7.79 11.56 -4.74
N SER A 260 -7.36 11.64 -3.48
CA SER A 260 -8.07 12.35 -2.43
C SER A 260 -8.25 13.84 -2.77
N ARG A 261 -9.43 14.39 -2.43
CA ARG A 261 -9.79 15.79 -2.72
C ARG A 261 -8.77 16.78 -2.13
N ASP A 262 -8.29 16.53 -0.92
CA ASP A 262 -7.33 17.41 -0.24
C ASP A 262 -5.97 17.42 -0.95
N PHE A 263 -5.52 16.26 -1.43
CA PHE A 263 -4.28 16.16 -2.20
C PHE A 263 -4.37 16.84 -3.56
N ILE A 264 -5.49 16.65 -4.28
CA ILE A 264 -5.74 17.34 -5.54
C ILE A 264 -5.78 18.85 -5.34
N SER A 265 -6.48 19.34 -4.32
CA SER A 265 -6.52 20.77 -3.97
C SER A 265 -5.12 21.33 -3.69
N PHE A 266 -4.32 20.58 -2.93
CA PHE A 266 -2.92 20.93 -2.67
C PHE A 266 -2.09 20.98 -3.96
N LEU A 267 -2.21 20.00 -4.86
CA LEU A 267 -1.50 20.00 -6.16
C LEU A 267 -1.88 21.21 -7.01
N HIS A 268 -3.17 21.58 -7.08
CA HIS A 268 -3.61 22.77 -7.81
C HIS A 268 -3.02 24.06 -7.22
N LYS A 269 -3.00 24.18 -5.89
CA LYS A 269 -2.36 25.32 -5.20
C LYS A 269 -0.87 25.38 -5.55
N HIS A 270 -0.18 24.26 -5.46
CA HIS A 270 1.25 24.17 -5.74
C HIS A 270 1.56 24.44 -7.22
N PHE A 271 0.77 23.92 -8.14
CA PHE A 271 0.94 24.12 -9.58
C PHE A 271 0.84 25.62 -9.94
N ARG A 272 -0.17 26.32 -9.43
CA ARG A 272 -0.33 27.78 -9.63
C ARG A 272 0.85 28.57 -9.08
N SER A 273 1.40 28.18 -7.92
CA SER A 273 2.60 28.82 -7.36
C SER A 273 3.81 28.62 -8.27
N TYR A 274 3.97 27.42 -8.83
CA TYR A 274 5.02 27.12 -9.77
C TYR A 274 4.85 27.89 -11.09
N GLU A 275 3.63 28.02 -11.62
CA GLU A 275 3.35 28.82 -12.82
C GLU A 275 3.77 30.29 -12.64
N ARG A 276 3.50 30.90 -11.47
CA ARG A 276 4.02 32.23 -11.13
C ARG A 276 5.55 32.26 -11.10
N MET A 277 6.17 31.26 -10.47
CA MET A 277 7.63 31.17 -10.34
C MET A 277 8.34 31.17 -11.69
N ILE A 278 7.73 30.54 -12.71
CA ILE A 278 8.30 30.47 -14.06
C ILE A 278 7.79 31.58 -15.00
N GLY A 279 7.03 32.54 -14.48
CA GLY A 279 6.47 33.67 -15.24
C GLY A 279 5.40 33.26 -16.26
N TYR A 280 4.69 32.16 -16.03
CA TYR A 280 3.61 31.69 -16.90
C TYR A 280 2.30 32.45 -16.64
N ILE A 281 2.05 32.79 -15.38
CA ILE A 281 0.95 33.66 -14.95
C ILE A 281 1.54 34.82 -14.14
N GLN A 282 0.97 36.02 -14.30
CA GLN A 282 1.32 37.22 -13.54
C GLN A 282 0.56 37.28 -12.23
#